data_AF-A0A2V7JAY8-F1
#
_entry.id   AF-A0A2V7JAY8-F1
#
_cell.length_a   1.000
_cell.length_b   1.000
_cell.length_c   1.000
_cell.angle_alpha   90.00
_cell.angle_beta   90.00
_cell.angle_gamma   90.00
#
_symmetry.space_group_name_H-M   'P 1'
#
loop_
_entity.id
_entity.type
_entity.pdbx_description
1 polymer ?
#
loop_
_entity_poly.entity_id
_entity_poly.type
_entity_poly.pdbx_seq_one_letter_code
_entity_poly.pdbx_strand_id
1 'polypeptide(L)'
;MPEPLPVTTLRVRNQNFLDMDVFVLRYGQRIRLGMVTGLSTQLFTLRDDIVRSSPELRFELHPIGGRGNPRTETISVQPGDEVELTISPL
;
A
#
# COMPACT_ATOMS: atom_id res chain seq x y z
N MET A 1 5.75 1.67 -31.43
CA MET A 1 5.12 0.91 -30.32
C MET A 1 5.33 1.74 -29.07
N PRO A 2 4.29 2.14 -28.32
CA PRO A 2 4.51 2.75 -27.01
C PRO A 2 5.19 1.71 -26.10
N GLU A 3 6.20 2.12 -25.35
CA GLU A 3 6.84 1.24 -24.37
C GLU A 3 5.81 0.79 -23.32
N PRO A 4 5.89 -0.45 -22.80
CA PRO A 4 5.07 -0.87 -21.68
C PRO A 4 5.29 0.11 -20.53
N LEU A 5 4.20 0.55 -19.90
CA LEU A 5 4.34 1.43 -18.74
C LEU A 5 5.11 0.70 -17.64
N PRO A 6 6.08 1.37 -16.98
CA PRO A 6 6.83 0.76 -15.91
C PRO A 6 5.89 0.45 -14.74
N VAL A 7 5.93 -0.79 -14.26
CA VAL A 7 5.02 -1.31 -13.25
C VAL A 7 5.41 -0.75 -11.89
N THR A 8 4.51 0.01 -11.26
CA THR A 8 4.69 0.45 -9.87
C THR A 8 4.23 -0.64 -8.90
N THR A 9 5.03 -0.92 -7.88
CA THR A 9 4.71 -1.93 -6.87
C THR A 9 4.81 -1.39 -5.45
N LEU A 10 3.98 -1.94 -4.56
CA LEU A 10 4.03 -1.72 -3.12
C LEU A 10 4.41 -3.04 -2.43
N ARG A 11 5.59 -3.08 -1.82
CA ARG A 11 6.07 -4.17 -0.99
C ARG A 11 5.69 -3.91 0.47
N VAL A 12 4.74 -4.65 1.00
CA VAL A 12 4.29 -4.53 2.39
C VAL A 12 4.89 -5.63 3.23
N ARG A 13 5.73 -5.27 4.20
CA ARG A 13 6.28 -6.18 5.20
C ARG A 13 5.49 -6.05 6.50
N ASN A 14 4.69 -7.06 6.81
CA ASN A 14 3.94 -7.11 8.06
C ASN A 14 4.79 -7.78 9.14
N GLN A 15 5.32 -6.99 10.08
CA GLN A 15 5.99 -7.53 11.27
C GLN A 15 5.03 -7.74 12.43
N ASN A 16 3.75 -7.39 12.27
CA ASN A 16 2.71 -7.65 13.23
C ASN A 16 2.22 -9.10 13.13
N PHE A 17 1.72 -9.65 14.24
CA PHE A 17 1.11 -10.98 14.26
C PHE A 17 -0.28 -11.00 13.63
N LEU A 18 -1.01 -9.88 13.69
CA LEU A 18 -2.34 -9.78 13.08
C LEU A 18 -2.22 -9.62 11.57
N ASP A 19 -3.18 -10.23 10.86
CA ASP A 19 -3.41 -9.97 9.45
C ASP A 19 -3.84 -8.51 9.25
N MET A 20 -3.43 -7.91 8.14
CA MET A 20 -3.63 -6.48 7.87
C MET A 20 -4.29 -6.29 6.52
N ASP A 21 -5.44 -5.62 6.50
CA ASP A 21 -6.00 -5.08 5.27
C ASP A 21 -5.30 -3.77 4.90
N VAL A 22 -4.83 -3.68 3.65
CA VAL A 22 -4.08 -2.53 3.13
C VAL A 22 -4.96 -1.75 2.17
N PHE A 23 -5.05 -0.44 2.43
CA PHE A 23 -5.77 0.50 1.60
C PHE A 23 -4.86 1.63 1.14
N VAL A 24 -5.13 2.18 -0.04
CA VAL A 24 -4.62 3.48 -0.47
C VAL A 24 -5.72 4.52 -0.36
N LEU A 25 -5.37 5.69 0.18
CA LEU A 25 -6.23 6.85 0.31
C LEU A 25 -5.92 7.84 -0.82
N ARG A 26 -6.94 8.23 -1.57
CA ARG A 26 -6.81 9.14 -2.73
C ARG A 26 -8.09 9.95 -2.90
N TYR A 27 -7.98 11.29 -2.97
CA TYR A 27 -9.13 12.21 -3.15
C TYR A 27 -10.35 11.91 -2.26
N GLY A 28 -10.11 11.55 -0.99
CA GLY A 28 -11.18 11.16 -0.06
C GLY A 28 -11.78 9.77 -0.30
N GLN A 29 -11.35 9.06 -1.34
CA GLN A 29 -11.67 7.65 -1.55
C GLN A 29 -10.65 6.75 -0.85
N ARG A 30 -11.13 5.58 -0.44
CA ARG A 30 -10.34 4.50 0.16
C ARG A 30 -10.44 3.27 -0.73
N ILE A 31 -9.34 2.89 -1.36
CA ILE A 31 -9.28 1.77 -2.31
C ILE A 31 -8.53 0.62 -1.63
N ARG A 32 -9.15 -0.57 -1.54
CA ARG A 32 -8.49 -1.75 -0.96
C ARG A 32 -7.50 -2.33 -1.96
N LEU A 33 -6.25 -2.50 -1.54
CA LEU A 33 -5.20 -3.16 -2.33
C LEU A 33 -5.22 -4.67 -2.07
N GLY A 34 -5.46 -5.08 -0.83
CA GLY A 34 -5.61 -6.47 -0.45
C GLY A 34 -5.32 -6.70 1.03
N MET A 35 -4.96 -7.94 1.37
CA MET A 35 -4.63 -8.38 2.72
C MET A 35 -3.18 -8.87 2.77
N VAL A 36 -2.51 -8.63 3.89
CA VAL A 36 -1.17 -9.12 4.20
C VAL A 36 -1.24 -9.95 5.48
N THR A 37 -0.92 -11.23 5.38
CA THR A 37 -0.92 -12.13 6.53
C THR A 37 0.08 -11.67 7.59
N GLY A 38 -0.18 -11.98 8.85
CA GLY A 38 0.75 -11.75 9.95
C GLY A 38 2.13 -12.34 9.68
N LEU A 39 3.18 -11.62 10.10
CA LEU A 39 4.59 -12.02 9.96
C LEU A 39 5.01 -12.37 8.52
N SER A 40 4.37 -11.77 7.51
CA SER A 40 4.60 -12.07 6.10
C SER A 40 4.99 -10.81 5.30
N THR A 41 5.36 -11.01 4.04
CA THR A 41 5.59 -9.92 3.08
C THR A 41 4.76 -10.18 1.83
N GLN A 42 4.09 -9.15 1.34
CA GLN A 42 3.26 -9.22 0.14
C GLN A 42 3.59 -8.08 -0.82
N LEU A 43 3.58 -8.38 -2.11
CA LEU A 43 3.75 -7.40 -3.18
C LEU A 43 2.39 -7.09 -3.81
N PHE A 44 2.06 -5.80 -3.92
CA PHE A 44 0.88 -5.32 -4.63
C PHE A 44 1.31 -4.55 -5.87
N THR A 45 0.70 -4.82 -7.02
CA THR A 45 0.81 -3.94 -8.17
C THR A 45 -0.13 -2.76 -7.99
N LEU A 46 0.41 -1.54 -8.02
CA LEU A 46 -0.41 -0.33 -8.01
C LEU A 46 -0.92 -0.08 -9.42
N ARG A 47 -2.21 0.22 -9.54
CA ARG A 47 -2.81 0.51 -10.85
C ARG A 47 -2.31 1.87 -11.35
N ASP A 48 -2.04 1.98 -12.65
CA ASP A 48 -1.47 3.19 -13.26
C ASP A 48 -2.33 4.44 -13.03
N ASP A 49 -3.65 4.28 -12.96
CA ASP A 49 -4.60 5.36 -12.70
C ASP A 49 -4.45 5.95 -11.29
N ILE A 50 -4.04 5.14 -10.31
CA ILE A 50 -3.78 5.58 -8.93
C ILE A 50 -2.51 6.43 -8.90
N VAL A 51 -1.43 5.96 -9.53
CA VAL A 51 -0.09 6.59 -9.47
C VAL A 51 -0.04 7.88 -10.28
N ARG A 52 -0.56 7.89 -11.52
CA ARG A 52 -0.45 9.05 -12.42
C ARG A 52 -1.24 10.26 -11.97
N SER A 53 -2.34 10.01 -11.27
CA SER A 53 -3.26 11.07 -10.88
C SER A 53 -2.94 11.68 -9.52
N SER A 54 -2.20 10.98 -8.66
CA SER A 54 -1.76 11.47 -7.35
C SER A 54 -0.33 11.00 -7.13
N PRO A 55 0.68 11.87 -7.34
CA PRO A 55 2.08 11.50 -7.07
C PRO A 55 2.34 11.34 -5.58
N GLU A 56 1.40 11.72 -4.73
CA GLU A 56 1.42 11.58 -3.29
C GLU A 56 0.36 10.57 -2.85
N LEU A 57 0.79 9.41 -2.35
CA LEU A 57 -0.08 8.33 -1.89
C LEU A 57 0.00 8.21 -0.37
N ARG A 58 -1.14 7.98 0.27
CA ARG A 58 -1.20 7.63 1.70
C ARG A 58 -1.81 6.26 1.87
N PHE A 59 -1.22 5.43 2.72
CA PHE A 59 -1.73 4.10 3.00
C PHE A 59 -2.42 4.05 4.36
N GLU A 60 -3.45 3.23 4.46
CA GLU A 60 -4.18 2.95 5.69
C GLU A 60 -4.19 1.45 5.93
N LEU A 61 -3.85 1.04 7.15
CA LEU A 61 -3.67 -0.35 7.54
C LEU A 61 -4.72 -0.70 8.59
N HIS A 62 -5.49 -1.76 8.35
CA HIS A 62 -6.56 -2.20 9.24
C HIS A 62 -6.23 -3.60 9.77
N PRO A 63 -5.92 -3.75 11.07
CA PRO A 63 -5.69 -5.06 11.68
C PRO A 63 -7.00 -5.85 11.73
N ILE A 64 -6.95 -7.08 11.24
CA ILE A 64 -8.07 -8.03 11.33
C ILE A 64 -8.08 -8.62 12.74
N GLY A 65 -9.20 -8.44 13.45
CA GLY A 65 -9.34 -8.85 14.85
C GLY A 65 -8.66 -7.92 15.86
N GLY A 66 -8.06 -6.80 15.41
CA GLY A 66 -7.44 -5.78 16.25
C GLY A 66 -8.29 -4.51 16.42
N ARG A 67 -7.71 -3.51 17.09
CA ARG A 67 -8.28 -2.15 17.20
C ARG A 67 -7.29 -1.12 16.62
N GLY A 68 -7.82 -0.07 15.98
CA GLY A 68 -7.06 1.05 15.45
C GLY A 68 -6.73 0.91 13.96
N ASN A 69 -6.56 2.03 13.26
CA ASN A 69 -6.29 2.09 11.82
C ASN A 69 -5.02 2.93 11.58
N PRO A 70 -3.82 2.40 11.78
CA PRO A 70 -2.60 3.15 11.53
C PRO A 70 -2.59 3.68 10.09
N ARG A 71 -2.26 4.97 9.97
CA ARG A 71 -2.15 5.68 8.70
C ARG A 71 -0.69 6.01 8.50
N THR A 72 -0.18 5.76 7.30
CA THR A 72 1.17 6.17 6.95
C THR A 72 1.21 7.68 6.76
N GLU A 73 2.43 8.22 6.74
CA GLU A 73 2.68 9.51 6.13
C GLU A 73 2.43 9.43 4.61
N THR A 74 2.34 10.60 3.98
CA THR A 74 2.23 10.70 2.53
C THR A 74 3.57 10.31 1.90
N ILE A 75 3.54 9.39 0.93
CA ILE A 75 4.69 8.89 0.22
C ILE A 75 4.61 9.38 -1.23
N SER A 76 5.68 10.00 -1.72
CA SER A 76 5.79 10.37 -3.12
C SER A 76 6.11 9.14 -3.98
N VAL A 77 5.34 8.90 -5.03
CA VAL A 77 5.44 7.71 -5.89
C VAL A 77 5.40 8.12 -7.35
N GLN A 78 6.35 7.61 -8.13
CA GLN A 78 6.43 7.74 -9.57
C GLN A 78 6.08 6.41 -10.28
N PRO A 79 5.61 6.47 -11.54
CA PRO A 79 5.43 5.27 -12.36
C PRO A 79 6.74 4.47 -12.45
N GLY A 80 6.69 3.19 -12.09
CA GLY A 80 7.86 2.31 -12.02
C GLY A 80 8.52 2.15 -10.65
N ASP A 81 8.11 2.92 -9.64
CA ASP A 81 8.70 2.81 -8.30
C ASP A 81 8.33 1.49 -7.61
N GLU A 82 9.27 0.97 -6.81
CA GLU A 82 9.00 -0.02 -5.77
C GLU A 82 8.94 0.69 -4.41
N VAL A 83 7.72 0.84 -3.89
CA VAL A 83 7.46 1.45 -2.59
C VAL A 83 7.52 0.39 -1.51
N GLU A 84 8.30 0.61 -0.45
CA GLU A 84 8.33 -0.27 0.71
C GLU A 84 7.52 0.29 1.88
N LEU A 85 6.67 -0.56 2.47
CA LEU A 85 5.91 -0.26 3.67
C LEU A 85 6.16 -1.33 4.73
N THR A 86 6.65 -0.92 5.89
CA THR A 86 6.81 -1.81 7.04
C THR A 86 5.73 -1.54 8.08
N ILE A 87 4.98 -2.58 8.44
CA ILE A 87 4.02 -2.54 9.55
C ILE A 87 4.75 -3.02 10.80
N SER A 88 4.95 -2.12 11.76
CA SER A 88 5.61 -2.45 13.02
C SER A 88 4.73 -3.35 13.91
N PRO A 89 5.34 -4.15 14.79
CA PRO A 89 4.63 -4.80 15.88
C PRO A 89 3.93 -3.74 16.76
N LEU A 90 2.72 -4.07 17.24
CA LEU A 90 1.99 -3.26 18.23
C LEU A 90 2.49 -3.55 19.65
#